data_AF-A0A1G3EA55-F1
#
_entry.id   AF-A0A1G3EA55-F1
#
_cell.length_a   1.000
_cell.length_b   1.000
_cell.length_c   1.000
_cell.angle_alpha   90.00
_cell.angle_beta   90.00
_cell.angle_gamma   90.00
#
_symmetry.space_group_name_H-M   'P 1'
#
loop_
_entity.id
_entity.type
_entity.pdbx_description
1 polymer ?
#
loop_
_entity_poly.entity_id
_entity_poly.type
_entity_poly.pdbx_seq_one_letter_code
_entity_poly.pdbx_strand_id
1 'polypeptide(L)'
;MIHRLLVLALALCALFCASLNAAEPVNERYRLQQIRLLSQATLSDFYLLYGVDQDPAQVNAMQQRMQAVSALFAALNPPAARDSQTQLAQLEAHWRAYAQRLTELNEALQRHVSISPRDITELLGLNQQLLERCDALTRQLPATDHDPLNQQLSLQLQNLSSHYIAYSIGANSLGGDTIEIDQLTRAFSAQLHELQTLAGSRPHNRAILANIQRKWRFIEAPLQHYNRQANVPFLVNQYAGRIIELLAQLQSPVADSNPVQL
;
A
#
# COMPACT_ATOMS: atom_id res chain seq x y z
N MET A 1 -43.77 18.67 41.19
CA MET A 1 -43.68 18.64 39.70
C MET A 1 -42.32 19.09 39.16
N ILE A 2 -41.67 20.10 39.75
CA ILE A 2 -40.38 20.67 39.28
C ILE A 2 -39.22 19.66 39.30
N HIS A 3 -39.15 18.76 40.31
CA HIS A 3 -38.10 17.73 40.38
C HIS A 3 -38.19 16.66 39.29
N ARG A 4 -39.41 16.33 38.81
CA ARG A 4 -39.61 15.35 37.72
C ARG A 4 -39.22 15.93 36.35
N LEU A 5 -39.37 17.24 36.16
CA LEU A 5 -38.93 17.96 34.96
C LEU A 5 -37.39 18.10 34.91
N LEU A 6 -36.74 18.27 36.06
CA LEU A 6 -35.28 18.37 36.14
C LEU A 6 -34.56 17.04 35.83
N VAL A 7 -35.11 15.91 36.31
CA VAL A 7 -34.56 14.57 36.02
C VAL A 7 -34.74 14.19 34.56
N LEU A 8 -35.87 14.58 33.94
CA LEU A 8 -36.11 14.35 32.50
C LEU A 8 -35.17 15.17 31.61
N ALA A 9 -34.86 16.42 32.02
CA ALA A 9 -33.93 17.29 31.29
C ALA A 9 -32.47 16.81 31.36
N LEU A 10 -32.03 16.25 32.51
CA LEU A 10 -30.69 15.64 32.63
C LEU A 10 -30.58 14.33 31.82
N ALA A 11 -31.63 13.52 31.77
CA ALA A 11 -31.66 12.29 30.99
C ALA A 11 -31.64 12.55 29.46
N LEU A 12 -32.29 13.63 29.00
CA LEU A 12 -32.24 14.03 27.58
C LEU A 12 -30.88 14.58 27.15
N CYS A 13 -30.17 15.29 28.02
CA CYS A 13 -28.81 15.78 27.73
C CYS A 13 -27.78 14.64 27.65
N ALA A 14 -27.94 13.57 28.44
CA ALA A 14 -27.05 12.41 28.39
C ALA A 14 -27.19 11.59 27.09
N LEU A 15 -28.38 11.59 26.48
CA LEU A 15 -28.63 10.92 25.19
C LEU A 15 -28.12 11.72 23.97
N PHE A 16 -27.95 13.03 24.10
CA PHE A 16 -27.46 13.86 22.98
C PHE A 16 -25.93 13.89 22.88
N CYS A 17 -25.20 13.71 23.98
CA CYS A 17 -23.72 13.68 23.97
C CYS A 17 -23.10 12.35 23.48
N ALA A 18 -23.90 11.29 23.27
CA ALA A 18 -23.41 10.01 22.73
C ALA A 18 -23.23 9.99 21.20
N SER A 19 -23.47 11.12 20.52
CA SER A 19 -23.30 11.27 19.07
C SER A 19 -22.02 12.02 18.67
N LEU A 20 -20.99 11.96 19.51
CA LEU A 20 -19.67 12.52 19.21
C LEU A 20 -18.72 11.40 18.79
N ASN A 21 -18.48 11.33 17.48
CA ASN A 21 -17.44 10.57 16.79
C ASN A 21 -17.54 9.05 16.92
N ALA A 22 -18.52 8.45 16.24
CA ALA A 22 -18.18 7.26 15.48
C ALA A 22 -17.20 7.70 14.38
N ALA A 23 -15.92 7.80 14.71
CA ALA A 23 -14.88 7.76 13.71
C ALA A 23 -15.20 6.54 12.85
N GLU A 24 -15.29 6.69 11.52
CA GLU A 24 -15.34 5.54 10.63
C GLU A 24 -14.31 4.55 11.15
N PRO A 25 -14.68 3.27 11.39
CA PRO A 25 -13.70 2.27 11.74
C PRO A 25 -12.80 2.11 10.51
N VAL A 26 -11.76 2.94 10.44
CA VAL A 26 -10.66 2.75 9.50
C VAL A 26 -10.11 1.39 9.86
N ASN A 27 -10.39 0.44 8.99
CA ASN A 27 -10.05 -0.95 9.18
C ASN A 27 -8.53 -1.07 9.40
N GLU A 28 -8.11 -1.56 10.57
CA GLU A 28 -6.69 -1.76 10.88
C GLU A 28 -6.00 -2.63 9.83
N ARG A 29 -6.76 -3.57 9.22
CA ARG A 29 -6.30 -4.39 8.09
C ARG A 29 -5.93 -3.53 6.88
N TYR A 30 -6.76 -2.54 6.56
CA TYR A 30 -6.48 -1.60 5.48
C TYR A 30 -5.24 -0.74 5.77
N ARG A 31 -5.07 -0.26 7.01
CA ARG A 31 -3.85 0.48 7.37
C ARG A 31 -2.59 -0.37 7.24
N LEU A 32 -2.63 -1.63 7.67
CA LEU A 32 -1.51 -2.56 7.51
C LEU A 32 -1.19 -2.82 6.04
N GLN A 33 -2.19 -2.98 5.19
CA GLN A 33 -1.98 -3.08 3.74
C GLN A 33 -1.39 -1.80 3.15
N GLN A 34 -1.84 -0.62 3.60
CA GLN A 34 -1.28 0.65 3.15
C GLN A 34 0.18 0.82 3.58
N ILE A 35 0.53 0.38 4.79
CA ILE A 35 1.93 0.31 5.24
C ILE A 35 2.74 -0.57 4.29
N ARG A 36 2.28 -1.79 3.98
CA ARG A 36 2.98 -2.68 3.04
C ARG A 36 3.20 -2.03 1.68
N LEU A 37 2.14 -1.45 1.12
CA LEU A 37 2.16 -0.80 -0.19
C LEU A 37 3.18 0.34 -0.23
N LEU A 38 3.12 1.25 0.74
CA LEU A 38 4.01 2.41 0.79
C LEU A 38 5.46 2.02 1.10
N SER A 39 5.69 1.04 1.97
CA SER A 39 7.03 0.51 2.25
C SER A 39 7.66 -0.22 1.06
N GLN A 40 6.84 -0.88 0.22
CA GLN A 40 7.31 -1.46 -1.03
C GLN A 40 7.61 -0.37 -2.08
N ALA A 41 6.81 0.70 -2.10
CA ALA A 41 7.04 1.84 -2.96
C ALA A 41 8.34 2.58 -2.62
N THR A 42 8.68 2.75 -1.34
CA THR A 42 9.97 3.34 -0.95
C THR A 42 11.17 2.52 -1.40
N LEU A 43 11.04 1.19 -1.47
CA LEU A 43 12.08 0.34 -2.06
C LEU A 43 12.20 0.53 -3.58
N SER A 44 11.07 0.69 -4.27
CA SER A 44 11.06 1.00 -5.71
C SER A 44 11.73 2.35 -6.00
N ASP A 45 11.45 3.35 -5.16
CA ASP A 45 12.09 4.66 -5.22
C ASP A 45 13.61 4.56 -5.03
N PHE A 46 14.06 3.76 -4.04
CA PHE A 46 15.47 3.52 -3.81
C PHE A 46 16.17 2.91 -5.04
N TYR A 47 15.55 1.91 -5.68
CA TYR A 47 16.14 1.30 -6.87
C TYR A 47 16.29 2.29 -8.02
N LEU A 48 15.31 3.18 -8.21
CA LEU A 48 15.41 4.25 -9.21
C LEU A 48 16.57 5.20 -8.89
N LEU A 49 16.68 5.63 -7.63
CA LEU A 49 17.75 6.50 -7.14
C LEU A 49 19.15 5.87 -7.26
N TYR A 50 19.24 4.57 -6.98
CA TYR A 50 20.48 3.82 -7.01
C TYR A 50 20.94 3.50 -8.43
N GLY A 51 20.01 3.03 -9.28
CA GLY A 51 20.36 2.37 -10.54
C GLY A 51 19.97 3.12 -11.82
N VAL A 52 19.23 4.24 -11.72
CA VAL A 52 18.78 4.98 -12.91
C VAL A 52 19.21 6.45 -12.87
N ASP A 53 18.69 7.25 -11.94
CA ASP A 53 19.12 8.63 -11.72
C ASP A 53 18.83 9.09 -10.29
N GLN A 54 19.53 10.14 -9.83
CA GLN A 54 19.33 10.73 -8.52
C GLN A 54 18.40 11.97 -8.58
N ASP A 55 17.25 11.88 -9.25
CA ASP A 55 16.30 12.98 -9.33
C ASP A 55 15.82 13.44 -7.93
N PRO A 56 15.99 14.73 -7.56
CA PRO A 56 15.47 15.27 -6.31
C PRO A 56 13.96 15.08 -6.11
N ALA A 57 13.16 15.04 -7.18
CA ALA A 57 11.74 14.76 -7.10
C ALA A 57 11.46 13.36 -6.56
N GLN A 58 12.30 12.38 -6.93
CA GLN A 58 12.20 11.00 -6.50
C GLN A 58 12.64 10.83 -5.03
N VAL A 59 13.64 11.59 -4.58
CA VAL A 59 14.02 11.69 -3.16
C VAL A 59 12.86 12.21 -2.32
N ASN A 60 12.23 13.31 -2.77
CA ASN A 60 11.11 13.92 -2.05
C ASN A 60 9.91 12.97 -1.97
N ALA A 61 9.59 12.26 -3.06
CA ALA A 61 8.52 11.28 -3.09
C ALA A 61 8.78 10.13 -2.09
N MET A 62 10.01 9.62 -2.02
CA MET A 62 10.40 8.59 -1.06
C MET A 62 10.22 9.07 0.39
N GLN A 63 10.69 10.29 0.72
CA GLN A 63 10.53 10.87 2.05
C GLN A 63 9.06 11.06 2.43
N GLN A 64 8.22 11.54 1.52
CA GLN A 64 6.79 11.69 1.75
C GLN A 64 6.11 10.34 2.05
N ARG A 65 6.47 9.28 1.31
CA ARG A 65 5.96 7.93 1.58
C ARG A 65 6.42 7.40 2.94
N MET A 66 7.68 7.63 3.32
CA MET A 66 8.17 7.26 4.66
C MET A 66 7.42 7.99 5.79
N GLN A 67 7.12 9.27 5.60
CA GLN A 67 6.29 10.02 6.55
C GLN A 67 4.87 9.48 6.61
N ALA A 68 4.27 9.14 5.47
CA ALA A 68 2.94 8.53 5.42
C ALA A 68 2.89 7.18 6.13
N VAL A 69 3.91 6.32 5.98
CA VAL A 69 4.00 5.06 6.73
C VAL A 69 4.08 5.31 8.23
N SER A 70 4.90 6.27 8.66
CA SER A 70 5.03 6.63 10.08
C SER A 70 3.71 7.15 10.65
N ALA A 71 2.96 7.93 9.88
CA ALA A 71 1.62 8.40 10.26
C ALA A 71 0.61 7.25 10.35
N LEU A 72 0.68 6.26 9.45
CA LEU A 72 -0.16 5.06 9.51
C LEU A 72 0.13 4.25 10.78
N PHE A 73 1.40 4.06 11.15
CA PHE A 73 1.77 3.40 12.41
C PHE A 73 1.21 4.14 13.63
N ALA A 74 1.32 5.47 13.67
CA ALA A 74 0.77 6.28 14.75
C ALA A 74 -0.76 6.20 14.85
N ALA A 75 -1.44 5.88 13.75
CA ALA A 75 -2.89 5.72 13.69
C ALA A 75 -3.37 4.28 13.95
N LEU A 76 -2.49 3.27 13.92
CA LEU A 76 -2.84 1.88 14.18
C LEU A 76 -3.27 1.70 15.64
N ASN A 77 -4.46 1.14 15.86
CA ASN A 77 -4.97 0.81 17.18
C ASN A 77 -5.53 -0.63 17.20
N PRO A 78 -4.66 -1.66 17.14
CA PRO A 78 -5.09 -3.05 17.10
C PRO A 78 -5.80 -3.46 18.41
N PRO A 79 -6.58 -4.56 18.39
CA PRO A 79 -7.31 -5.04 19.56
C PRO A 79 -6.42 -5.13 20.82
N ALA A 80 -7.01 -4.87 21.99
CA ALA A 80 -6.31 -4.75 23.28
C ALA A 80 -5.66 -6.06 23.82
N ALA A 81 -5.59 -7.13 23.02
CA ALA A 81 -4.84 -8.32 23.39
C ALA A 81 -3.34 -7.96 23.51
N ARG A 82 -2.71 -8.30 24.65
CA ARG A 82 -1.30 -7.97 24.95
C ARG A 82 -0.33 -8.43 23.85
N ASP A 83 -0.62 -9.57 23.23
CA ASP A 83 0.21 -10.14 22.16
C ASP A 83 0.16 -9.28 20.89
N SER A 84 -1.02 -8.77 20.50
CA SER A 84 -1.19 -7.89 19.33
C SER A 84 -0.50 -6.53 19.52
N GLN A 85 -0.52 -5.98 20.74
CA GLN A 85 0.21 -4.75 21.07
C GLN A 85 1.73 -4.94 20.99
N THR A 86 2.22 -6.07 21.48
CA THR A 86 3.65 -6.42 21.42
C THR A 86 4.11 -6.61 19.97
N GLN A 87 3.31 -7.30 19.16
CA GLN A 87 3.58 -7.50 17.74
C GLN A 87 3.56 -6.18 16.95
N LEU A 88 2.62 -5.27 17.26
CA LEU A 88 2.60 -3.95 16.66
C LEU A 88 3.85 -3.13 17.03
N ALA A 89 4.25 -3.11 18.31
CA ALA A 89 5.46 -2.40 18.73
C ALA A 89 6.72 -2.96 18.05
N GLN A 90 6.80 -4.28 17.88
CA GLN A 90 7.87 -4.92 17.12
C GLN A 90 7.82 -4.53 15.65
N LEU A 91 6.64 -4.53 15.03
CA LEU A 91 6.48 -4.13 13.63
C LEU A 91 6.92 -2.67 13.40
N GLU A 92 6.54 -1.76 14.30
CA GLU A 92 6.96 -0.36 14.25
C GLU A 92 8.48 -0.22 14.44
N ALA A 93 9.10 -1.01 15.32
CA ALA A 93 10.54 -1.03 15.47
C ALA A 93 11.26 -1.51 14.19
N HIS A 94 10.73 -2.53 13.49
CA HIS A 94 11.26 -2.97 12.20
C HIS A 94 11.11 -1.90 11.12
N TRP A 95 9.97 -1.20 11.09
CA TRP A 95 9.78 -0.05 10.21
C TRP A 95 10.84 1.03 10.45
N ARG A 96 11.10 1.40 11.71
CA ARG A 96 12.12 2.41 12.03
C ARG A 96 13.52 1.98 11.60
N ALA A 97 13.88 0.71 11.80
CA ALA A 97 15.16 0.16 11.34
C ALA A 97 15.29 0.21 9.81
N TYR A 98 14.27 -0.23 9.08
CA TYR A 98 14.20 -0.13 7.62
C TYR A 98 14.31 1.32 7.14
N ALA A 99 13.52 2.23 7.71
CA ALA A 99 13.48 3.64 7.34
C ALA A 99 14.81 4.35 7.61
N GLN A 100 15.45 4.06 8.74
CA GLN A 100 16.77 4.57 9.05
C GLN A 100 17.80 4.09 8.03
N ARG A 101 17.83 2.77 7.76
CA ARG A 101 18.76 2.20 6.79
C ARG A 101 18.58 2.79 5.39
N LEU A 102 17.34 2.94 4.95
CA LEU A 102 16.99 3.58 3.69
C LEU A 102 17.49 5.03 3.62
N THR A 103 17.35 5.79 4.72
CA THR A 103 17.82 7.17 4.82
C THR A 103 19.34 7.25 4.71
N GLU A 104 20.06 6.39 5.45
CA GLU A 104 21.53 6.32 5.40
C GLU A 104 22.04 6.02 3.99
N LEU A 105 21.41 5.08 3.29
CA LEU A 105 21.80 4.73 1.92
C LEU A 105 21.47 5.85 0.93
N ASN A 106 20.32 6.51 1.09
CA ASN A 106 19.99 7.66 0.25
C ASN A 106 20.98 8.83 0.48
N GLU A 107 21.38 9.11 1.72
CA GLU A 107 22.40 10.11 2.01
C GLU A 107 23.77 9.73 1.42
N ALA A 108 24.14 8.45 1.47
CA ALA A 108 25.34 7.95 0.83
C ALA A 108 25.31 8.18 -0.69
N LEU A 109 24.19 7.87 -1.36
CA LEU A 109 23.98 8.13 -2.79
C LEU A 109 24.21 9.60 -3.14
N GLN A 110 23.58 10.51 -2.39
CA GLN A 110 23.66 11.96 -2.61
C GLN A 110 25.06 12.51 -2.38
N ARG A 111 25.84 11.89 -1.50
CA ARG A 111 27.26 12.23 -1.26
C ARG A 111 28.21 11.50 -2.21
N HIS A 112 27.69 10.75 -3.18
CA HIS A 112 28.46 9.89 -4.08
C HIS A 112 29.37 8.88 -3.36
N VAL A 113 28.96 8.44 -2.17
CA VAL A 113 29.63 7.38 -1.42
C VAL A 113 29.21 6.04 -2.02
N SER A 114 30.18 5.17 -2.29
CA SER A 114 29.91 3.83 -2.82
C SER A 114 29.08 3.02 -1.84
N ILE A 115 27.96 2.48 -2.32
CA ILE A 115 27.12 1.53 -1.57
C ILE A 115 27.59 0.11 -1.89
N SER A 116 27.82 -0.70 -0.86
CA SER A 116 28.24 -2.09 -1.05
C SER A 116 27.03 -3.00 -1.30
N PRO A 117 27.20 -4.15 -1.97
CA PRO A 117 26.14 -5.14 -2.12
C PRO A 117 25.53 -5.59 -0.79
N ARG A 118 26.35 -5.67 0.27
CA ARG A 118 25.89 -6.02 1.63
C ARG A 118 24.87 -5.01 2.16
N ASP A 119 25.10 -3.72 1.92
CA ASP A 119 24.21 -2.66 2.37
C ASP A 119 22.82 -2.78 1.74
N ILE A 120 22.80 -3.11 0.44
CA ILE A 120 21.56 -3.37 -0.30
C ILE A 120 20.88 -4.63 0.25
N THR A 121 21.61 -5.74 0.41
CA THR A 121 21.05 -6.99 0.97
C THR A 121 20.44 -6.78 2.36
N GLU A 122 21.06 -5.96 3.21
CA GLU A 122 20.51 -5.62 4.53
C GLU A 122 19.20 -4.83 4.42
N LEU A 123 19.15 -3.81 3.56
CA LEU A 123 17.92 -3.06 3.28
C LEU A 123 16.78 -3.99 2.79
N LEU A 124 17.11 -4.91 1.88
CA LEU A 124 16.15 -5.90 1.36
C LEU A 124 15.65 -6.83 2.46
N GLY A 125 16.54 -7.33 3.31
CA GLY A 125 16.17 -8.17 4.47
C GLY A 125 15.24 -7.44 5.44
N LEU A 126 15.52 -6.17 5.74
CA LEU A 126 14.65 -5.34 6.57
C LEU A 126 13.27 -5.13 5.94
N ASN A 127 13.22 -4.86 4.63
CA ASN A 127 11.97 -4.69 3.90
C ASN A 127 11.14 -5.99 3.89
N GLN A 128 11.76 -7.12 3.59
CA GLN A 128 11.10 -8.42 3.59
C GLN A 128 10.51 -8.75 4.96
N GLN A 129 11.29 -8.61 6.03
CA GLN A 129 10.81 -8.86 7.39
C GLN A 129 9.65 -7.93 7.78
N LEU A 130 9.69 -6.67 7.36
CA LEU A 130 8.60 -5.72 7.58
C LEU A 130 7.31 -6.21 6.91
N LEU A 131 7.38 -6.60 5.63
CA LEU A 131 6.23 -7.07 4.85
C LEU A 131 5.65 -8.37 5.41
N GLU A 132 6.50 -9.33 5.76
CA GLU A 132 6.09 -10.61 6.36
C GLU A 132 5.38 -10.40 7.71
N ARG A 133 5.86 -9.48 8.54
CA ARG A 133 5.25 -9.15 9.83
C ARG A 133 3.94 -8.39 9.66
N CYS A 134 3.85 -7.46 8.71
CA CYS A 134 2.59 -6.83 8.34
C CYS A 134 1.56 -7.87 7.93
N ASP A 135 1.96 -8.87 7.12
CA ASP A 135 1.09 -9.96 6.69
C ASP A 135 0.67 -10.90 7.83
N ALA A 136 1.59 -11.21 8.74
CA ALA A 136 1.27 -11.98 9.93
C ALA A 136 0.23 -11.27 10.81
N LEU A 137 0.38 -9.96 11.03
CA LEU A 137 -0.56 -9.18 11.84
C LEU A 137 -1.90 -8.99 11.12
N THR A 138 -1.88 -8.75 9.80
CA THR A 138 -3.09 -8.63 8.96
C THR A 138 -3.95 -9.89 9.03
N ARG A 139 -3.33 -11.08 9.02
CA ARG A 139 -4.04 -12.38 9.12
C ARG A 139 -4.71 -12.62 10.47
N GLN A 140 -4.28 -11.95 11.54
CA GLN A 140 -4.90 -12.05 12.87
C GLN A 140 -6.12 -11.14 13.02
N LEU A 141 -6.22 -10.11 12.17
CA LEU A 141 -7.38 -9.23 12.16
C LEU A 141 -8.54 -9.92 11.44
N PRO A 142 -9.79 -9.70 11.89
CA PRO A 142 -10.96 -10.25 11.23
C PRO A 142 -10.93 -9.85 9.75
N ALA A 143 -11.20 -10.83 8.88
CA ALA A 143 -11.50 -10.52 7.50
C ALA A 143 -12.68 -9.55 7.51
N THR A 144 -12.54 -8.41 6.84
CA THR A 144 -13.71 -7.61 6.53
C THR A 144 -14.46 -8.29 5.40
N ASP A 145 -15.78 -8.16 5.38
CA ASP A 145 -16.65 -8.71 4.31
C ASP A 145 -16.16 -8.31 2.90
N HIS A 146 -15.34 -7.27 2.82
CA HIS A 146 -14.74 -6.75 1.60
C HIS A 146 -13.24 -6.48 1.80
N ASP A 147 -12.40 -7.51 1.87
CA ASP A 147 -10.99 -7.34 1.44
C ASP A 147 -11.07 -7.16 -0.10
N PRO A 148 -11.19 -5.94 -0.62
CA PRO A 148 -11.71 -5.72 -1.95
C PRO A 148 -10.57 -6.00 -2.96
N LEU A 149 -10.93 -6.62 -4.07
CA LEU A 149 -10.01 -7.04 -5.14
C LEU A 149 -9.07 -5.89 -5.60
N ASN A 150 -9.48 -4.63 -5.44
CA ASN A 150 -8.64 -3.46 -5.70
C ASN A 150 -7.42 -3.34 -4.75
N GLN A 151 -7.52 -3.70 -3.47
CA GLN A 151 -6.39 -3.70 -2.53
C GLN A 151 -5.38 -4.79 -2.90
N GLN A 152 -5.87 -5.99 -3.24
CA GLN A 152 -5.03 -7.08 -3.72
C GLN A 152 -4.30 -6.69 -5.01
N LEU A 153 -5.01 -6.13 -5.99
CA LEU A 153 -4.42 -5.65 -7.24
C LEU A 153 -3.38 -4.55 -7.00
N SER A 154 -3.62 -3.66 -6.02
CA SER A 154 -2.67 -2.59 -5.68
C SER A 154 -1.34 -3.17 -5.18
N LEU A 155 -1.41 -4.16 -4.28
CA LEU A 155 -0.22 -4.84 -3.76
C LEU A 155 0.51 -5.64 -4.86
N GLN A 156 -0.23 -6.36 -5.70
CA GLN A 156 0.36 -7.10 -6.82
C GLN A 156 1.08 -6.18 -7.79
N LEU A 157 0.48 -5.06 -8.16
CA LEU A 157 1.10 -4.11 -9.08
C LEU A 157 2.33 -3.45 -8.47
N GLN A 158 2.30 -3.12 -7.18
CA GLN A 158 3.46 -2.56 -6.49
C GLN A 158 4.63 -3.55 -6.43
N ASN A 159 4.35 -4.83 -6.16
CA ASN A 159 5.36 -5.90 -6.19
C ASN A 159 5.92 -6.09 -7.60
N LEU A 160 5.05 -6.19 -8.60
CA LEU A 160 5.42 -6.31 -10.00
C LEU A 160 6.33 -5.16 -10.45
N SER A 161 5.95 -3.92 -10.12
CA SER A 161 6.75 -2.73 -10.41
C SER A 161 8.13 -2.79 -9.74
N SER A 162 8.18 -3.15 -8.45
CA SER A 162 9.43 -3.30 -7.71
C SER A 162 10.35 -4.35 -8.35
N HIS A 163 9.82 -5.52 -8.72
CA HIS A 163 10.60 -6.57 -9.37
C HIS A 163 11.11 -6.16 -10.75
N TYR A 164 10.29 -5.48 -11.55
CA TYR A 164 10.71 -4.96 -12.84
C TYR A 164 11.82 -3.92 -12.72
N ILE A 165 11.71 -2.98 -11.77
CA ILE A 165 12.74 -1.97 -11.55
C ILE A 165 14.03 -2.64 -11.09
N ALA A 166 13.96 -3.54 -10.10
CA ALA A 166 15.13 -4.29 -9.62
C ALA A 166 15.82 -5.06 -10.75
N TYR A 167 15.05 -5.71 -11.63
CA TYR A 167 15.59 -6.37 -12.82
C TYR A 167 16.27 -5.37 -13.76
N SER A 168 15.62 -4.24 -14.05
CA SER A 168 16.10 -3.23 -15.00
C SER A 168 17.46 -2.64 -14.62
N ILE A 169 17.78 -2.63 -13.32
CA ILE A 169 19.06 -2.13 -12.78
C ILE A 169 20.04 -3.26 -12.42
N GLY A 170 19.71 -4.52 -12.70
CA GLY A 170 20.54 -5.70 -12.37
C GLY A 170 20.55 -6.09 -10.88
N ALA A 171 19.69 -5.49 -10.05
CA ALA A 171 19.54 -5.80 -8.62
C ALA A 171 18.71 -7.07 -8.35
N ASN A 172 18.11 -7.69 -9.37
CA ASN A 172 17.39 -8.96 -9.23
C ASN A 172 18.27 -10.09 -8.68
N SER A 173 19.57 -10.10 -9.00
CA SER A 173 20.54 -11.06 -8.45
C SER A 173 20.75 -10.92 -6.94
N LEU A 174 20.41 -9.77 -6.36
CA LEU A 174 20.57 -9.47 -4.93
C LEU A 174 19.43 -10.05 -4.08
N GLY A 175 18.32 -10.49 -4.71
CA GLY A 175 17.11 -11.01 -4.08
C GLY A 175 16.93 -12.53 -4.12
N GLY A 176 17.89 -13.29 -4.67
CA GLY A 176 17.94 -14.76 -4.60
C GLY A 176 17.04 -15.54 -5.57
N ASP A 177 15.82 -15.08 -5.84
CA ASP A 177 14.86 -15.81 -6.68
C ASP A 177 14.69 -15.21 -8.10
N THR A 178 14.61 -16.09 -9.10
CA THR A 178 14.24 -15.69 -10.47
C THR A 178 12.73 -15.52 -10.54
N ILE A 179 12.27 -14.27 -10.48
CA ILE A 179 10.86 -13.94 -10.55
C ILE A 179 10.44 -13.82 -12.01
N GLU A 180 9.44 -14.61 -12.39
CA GLU A 180 8.82 -14.60 -13.71
C GLU A 180 7.87 -13.40 -13.83
N ILE A 181 8.42 -12.20 -14.08
CA ILE A 181 7.69 -10.93 -14.25
C ILE A 181 6.56 -11.09 -15.29
N ASP A 182 6.78 -11.86 -16.34
CA ASP A 182 5.77 -12.19 -17.36
C ASP A 182 4.53 -12.88 -16.78
N GLN A 183 4.72 -13.82 -15.84
CA GLN A 183 3.63 -14.54 -15.20
C GLN A 183 2.84 -13.62 -14.26
N LEU A 184 3.54 -12.81 -13.46
CA LEU A 184 2.92 -11.81 -12.59
C LEU A 184 2.11 -10.78 -13.39
N THR A 185 2.62 -10.36 -14.54
CA THR A 185 1.96 -9.42 -15.45
C THR A 185 0.67 -9.98 -16.03
N ARG A 186 0.69 -11.25 -16.45
CA ARG A 186 -0.52 -11.96 -16.93
C ARG A 186 -1.55 -12.14 -15.81
N ALA A 187 -1.10 -12.51 -14.61
CA ALA A 187 -1.98 -12.69 -13.45
C ALA A 187 -2.68 -11.38 -13.07
N PHE A 188 -1.92 -10.27 -12.99
CA PHE A 188 -2.49 -8.94 -12.73
C PHE A 188 -3.51 -8.55 -13.80
N SER A 189 -3.20 -8.76 -15.09
CA SER A 189 -4.09 -8.43 -16.20
C SER A 189 -5.42 -9.20 -16.11
N ALA A 190 -5.36 -10.48 -15.77
CA ALA A 190 -6.55 -11.31 -15.60
C ALA A 190 -7.44 -10.82 -14.44
N GLN A 191 -6.85 -10.49 -13.28
CA GLN A 191 -7.59 -9.99 -12.12
C GLN A 191 -8.12 -8.57 -12.34
N LEU A 192 -7.41 -7.71 -13.09
CA LEU A 192 -7.92 -6.40 -13.49
C LEU A 192 -9.15 -6.55 -14.39
N HIS A 193 -9.15 -7.53 -15.30
CA HIS A 193 -10.31 -7.83 -16.14
C HIS A 193 -11.49 -8.35 -15.30
N GLU A 194 -11.25 -9.22 -14.33
CA GLU A 194 -12.28 -9.66 -13.38
C GLU A 194 -12.88 -8.48 -12.59
N LEU A 195 -12.04 -7.56 -12.09
CA LEU A 195 -12.53 -6.36 -11.42
C LEU A 195 -13.42 -5.51 -12.33
N GLN A 196 -13.11 -5.44 -13.63
CA GLN A 196 -13.91 -4.72 -14.61
C GLN A 196 -15.29 -5.34 -14.83
N THR A 197 -15.40 -6.68 -14.84
CA THR A 197 -16.68 -7.35 -15.00
C THR A 197 -17.56 -7.20 -13.76
N LEU A 198 -16.96 -7.31 -12.56
CA LEU A 198 -17.66 -7.17 -11.28
C LEU A 198 -18.18 -5.74 -11.03
N ALA A 199 -17.40 -4.72 -11.40
CA ALA A 199 -17.74 -3.32 -11.15
C ALA A 199 -18.68 -2.69 -12.21
N GLY A 200 -19.17 -3.48 -13.17
CA GLY A 200 -19.92 -3.02 -14.34
C GLY A 200 -21.25 -2.31 -14.05
N SER A 201 -21.76 -2.37 -12.82
CA SER A 201 -23.05 -1.81 -12.42
C SER A 201 -23.02 -0.32 -12.04
N ARG A 202 -21.84 0.30 -11.78
CA ARG A 202 -21.74 1.72 -11.37
C ARG A 202 -20.99 2.59 -12.40
N PRO A 203 -21.61 3.68 -12.92
CA PRO A 203 -20.96 4.57 -13.89
C PRO A 203 -19.62 5.14 -13.43
N HIS A 204 -19.51 5.52 -12.15
CA HIS A 204 -18.29 6.06 -11.55
C HIS A 204 -17.13 5.04 -11.56
N ASN A 205 -17.35 3.82 -11.04
CA ASN A 205 -16.35 2.75 -11.04
C ASN A 205 -15.93 2.39 -12.48
N ARG A 206 -16.87 2.36 -13.44
CA ARG A 206 -16.54 2.12 -14.86
C ARG A 206 -15.58 3.17 -15.43
N ALA A 207 -15.77 4.45 -15.09
CA ALA A 207 -14.90 5.52 -15.57
C ALA A 207 -13.48 5.39 -14.99
N ILE A 208 -13.36 5.08 -13.69
CA ILE A 208 -12.07 4.84 -13.02
C ILE A 208 -11.37 3.63 -13.66
N LEU A 209 -12.08 2.52 -13.85
CA LEU A 209 -11.53 1.29 -14.43
C LEU A 209 -11.10 1.46 -15.89
N ALA A 210 -11.84 2.24 -16.68
CA ALA A 210 -11.41 2.60 -18.03
C ALA A 210 -10.11 3.43 -18.01
N ASN A 211 -9.93 4.29 -17.01
CA ASN A 211 -8.68 5.05 -16.83
C ASN A 211 -7.52 4.14 -16.42
N ILE A 212 -7.76 3.21 -15.49
CA ILE A 212 -6.79 2.17 -15.11
C ILE A 212 -6.38 1.36 -16.34
N GLN A 213 -7.32 0.89 -17.15
CA GLN A 213 -7.03 0.10 -18.35
C GLN A 213 -6.17 0.87 -19.36
N ARG A 214 -6.46 2.16 -19.58
CA ARG A 214 -5.64 2.99 -20.47
C ARG A 214 -4.21 3.11 -19.96
N LYS A 215 -4.01 3.31 -18.66
CA LYS A 215 -2.68 3.40 -18.02
C LYS A 215 -1.94 2.07 -18.07
N TRP A 216 -2.64 0.97 -17.78
CA TRP A 216 -2.07 -0.38 -17.82
C TRP A 216 -1.47 -0.71 -19.18
N ARG A 217 -2.17 -0.38 -20.27
CA ARG A 217 -1.69 -0.60 -21.64
C ARG A 217 -0.35 0.08 -21.96
N PHE A 218 0.05 1.13 -21.25
CA PHE A 218 1.36 1.78 -21.45
C PHE A 218 2.51 1.00 -20.83
N ILE A 219 2.25 0.20 -19.79
CA ILE A 219 3.29 -0.52 -19.04
C ILE A 219 3.22 -2.03 -19.20
N GLU A 220 2.10 -2.57 -19.70
CA GLU A 220 1.90 -4.00 -19.90
C GLU A 220 2.95 -4.62 -20.82
N ALA A 221 3.19 -4.04 -22.00
CA ALA A 221 4.16 -4.60 -22.95
C ALA A 221 5.61 -4.57 -22.42
N PRO A 222 6.11 -3.46 -21.84
CA PRO A 222 7.41 -3.47 -21.16
C PRO A 222 7.54 -4.51 -20.05
N LEU A 223 6.46 -4.78 -19.31
CA LEU A 223 6.44 -5.78 -18.25
C LEU A 223 6.41 -7.22 -18.78
N GLN A 224 5.60 -7.51 -19.82
CA GLN A 224 5.49 -8.84 -20.45
C GLN A 224 6.71 -9.24 -21.29
N HIS A 225 7.54 -8.27 -21.64
CA HIS A 225 8.71 -8.47 -22.50
C HIS A 225 9.94 -7.80 -21.89
N TYR A 226 10.02 -7.83 -20.55
CA TYR A 226 11.05 -7.15 -19.76
C TYR A 226 12.48 -7.55 -20.13
N ASN A 227 12.67 -8.75 -20.70
CA ASN A 227 13.96 -9.26 -21.15
C ASN A 227 14.32 -8.92 -22.61
N ARG A 228 13.42 -8.29 -23.36
CA ARG A 228 13.56 -8.04 -24.82
C ARG A 228 13.30 -6.59 -25.23
N GLN A 229 12.62 -5.79 -24.41
CA GLN A 229 12.23 -4.41 -24.72
C GLN A 229 13.08 -3.37 -23.98
N ALA A 230 12.86 -2.09 -24.31
CA ALA A 230 13.53 -0.98 -23.66
C ALA A 230 13.22 -0.95 -22.15
N ASN A 231 14.26 -0.81 -21.33
CA ASN A 231 14.14 -0.61 -19.89
C ASN A 231 13.51 0.78 -19.64
N VAL A 232 12.28 0.79 -19.11
CA VAL A 232 11.53 2.01 -18.79
C VAL A 232 11.10 2.03 -17.31
N PRO A 233 12.04 1.87 -16.35
CA PRO A 233 11.72 1.71 -14.92
C PRO A 233 10.97 2.90 -14.31
N PHE A 234 11.30 4.13 -14.72
CA PHE A 234 10.55 5.33 -14.30
C PHE A 234 9.10 5.32 -14.78
N LEU A 235 8.89 4.96 -16.04
CA LEU A 235 7.56 4.90 -16.64
C LEU A 235 6.69 3.87 -15.92
N VAL A 236 7.26 2.69 -15.65
CA VAL A 236 6.59 1.62 -14.91
C VAL A 236 6.23 2.08 -13.50
N ASN A 237 7.18 2.65 -12.74
CA ASN A 237 6.92 3.14 -11.39
C ASN A 237 5.81 4.21 -11.36
N GLN A 238 5.87 5.16 -12.29
CA GLN A 238 4.91 6.25 -12.37
C GLN A 238 3.50 5.76 -12.68
N TYR A 239 3.33 4.95 -13.72
CA TYR A 239 2.00 4.43 -14.08
C TYR A 239 1.47 3.43 -13.05
N ALA A 240 2.34 2.61 -12.45
CA ALA A 240 1.96 1.72 -11.36
C ALA A 240 1.37 2.53 -10.19
N GLY A 241 2.08 3.57 -9.72
CA GLY A 241 1.59 4.47 -8.67
C GLY A 241 0.25 5.11 -9.03
N ARG A 242 0.07 5.60 -10.26
CA ARG A 242 -1.21 6.17 -10.71
C ARG A 242 -2.35 5.15 -10.79
N ILE A 243 -2.06 3.90 -11.16
CA ILE A 243 -3.08 2.84 -11.17
C ILE A 243 -3.48 2.49 -9.74
N ILE A 244 -2.52 2.38 -8.82
CA ILE A 244 -2.76 2.14 -7.39
C ILE A 244 -3.62 3.25 -6.78
N GLU A 245 -3.32 4.53 -7.05
CA GLU A 245 -4.15 5.67 -6.63
C GLU A 245 -5.59 5.58 -7.15
N LEU A 246 -5.79 5.09 -8.38
CA LEU A 246 -7.13 4.91 -8.97
C LEU A 246 -7.84 3.69 -8.38
N LEU A 247 -7.14 2.60 -8.10
CA LEU A 247 -7.71 1.41 -7.45
C LEU A 247 -8.25 1.76 -6.06
N ALA A 248 -7.54 2.61 -5.30
CA ALA A 248 -7.99 3.09 -4.00
C ALA A 248 -9.26 3.96 -4.04
N GLN A 249 -9.57 4.58 -5.20
CA GLN A 249 -10.78 5.39 -5.39
C GLN A 249 -12.02 4.55 -5.71
N LEU A 250 -11.85 3.26 -6.04
CA LEU A 250 -12.99 2.40 -6.34
C LEU A 250 -13.84 2.19 -5.10
N GLN A 251 -15.12 2.51 -5.23
CA GLN A 251 -16.09 2.29 -4.16
C GLN A 251 -16.43 0.80 -4.10
N SER A 252 -16.35 0.21 -2.91
CA SER A 252 -16.74 -1.18 -2.67
C SER A 252 -18.19 -1.42 -3.13
N PRO A 253 -18.50 -2.59 -3.69
CA PRO A 253 -19.88 -3.03 -3.91
C PRO A 253 -20.55 -3.40 -2.57
N VAL A 254 -20.60 -2.47 -1.61
CA VAL A 254 -21.62 -2.55 -0.56
C VAL A 254 -22.91 -2.06 -1.22
N ALA A 255 -23.88 -2.95 -1.33
CA ALA A 255 -25.23 -2.62 -1.69
C ALA A 255 -25.90 -1.91 -0.50
N ASP A 256 -26.64 -0.86 -0.82
CA ASP A 256 -27.69 -0.30 0.01
C ASP A 256 -28.61 -1.41 0.54
N SER A 257 -28.39 -1.88 1.77
CA SER A 257 -29.42 -2.58 2.54
C SER A 257 -30.01 -1.61 3.56
N ASN A 258 -30.63 -0.56 3.04
CA ASN A 258 -31.88 -0.04 3.59
C ASN A 258 -32.53 0.90 2.57
N PRO A 259 -33.63 0.45 1.97
CA PRO A 259 -34.87 1.10 2.32
C PRO A 259 -35.93 0.04 2.60
N VAL A 260 -36.22 -0.19 3.88
CA VAL A 260 -37.60 -0.51 4.25
C VAL A 260 -38.14 0.69 4.99
N GLN A 261 -38.66 1.63 4.19
CA GLN A 261 -39.82 2.41 4.59
C GLN A 261 -41.01 1.46 4.57
N LEU A 262 -41.62 1.23 5.74
CA LEU A 262 -43.03 1.49 6.09
C LEU A 262 -43.31 0.93 7.49
#